data_AF-A0A0G1W467-F1
#
_entry.id   AF-A0A0G1W467-F1
#
_cell.length_a   1.000
_cell.length_b   1.000
_cell.length_c   1.000
_cell.angle_alpha   90.00
_cell.angle_beta   90.00
_cell.angle_gamma   90.00
#
_symmetry.space_group_name_H-M   'P 1'
#
loop_
_entity.id
_entity.type
_entity.pdbx_description
1 polymer ?
#
loop_
_entity_poly.entity_id
_entity_poly.type
_entity_poly.pdbx_seq_one_letter_code
_entity_poly.pdbx_strand_id
1 'polypeptide(L)'
;MSYRIYYADGSTYDGDPWQAPFYRALLILERDPDHGRRIVSGADYYCWMPEENRWRGYDLPGMMQYMYIPGPKRYLVGEMVNNDLWNATYRRAENDPDFPSRTAYGVYEEKGAR
;
A
#
# COMPACT_ATOMS: atom_id res chain seq x y z
N MET A 1 -4.83 -6.06 11.38
CA MET A 1 -3.61 -6.25 10.56
C MET A 1 -2.86 -4.93 10.60
N SER A 2 -1.54 -4.93 10.81
CA SER A 2 -0.79 -3.65 10.82
C SER A 2 -0.47 -3.24 9.38
N TYR A 3 -0.57 -1.94 9.11
CA TYR A 3 -0.21 -1.34 7.82
C TYR A 3 0.51 -0.01 8.05
N ARG A 4 1.17 0.48 7.01
CA ARG A 4 1.77 1.81 6.95
C ARG A 4 1.56 2.42 5.57
N ILE A 5 0.96 3.60 5.53
CA ILE A 5 0.76 4.39 4.31
C ILE A 5 1.95 5.32 4.15
N TYR A 6 2.45 5.43 2.93
CA TYR A 6 3.54 6.32 2.55
C TYR A 6 3.01 7.41 1.62
N TYR A 7 3.31 8.66 1.95
CA TYR A 7 2.79 9.83 1.23
C TYR A 7 3.88 10.54 0.41
N ALA A 8 3.45 11.33 -0.57
CA ALA A 8 4.35 12.06 -1.48
C ALA A 8 5.20 13.16 -0.79
N ASP A 9 4.80 13.61 0.39
CA ASP A 9 5.62 14.53 1.22
C ASP A 9 6.67 13.80 2.08
N GLY A 10 6.76 12.48 1.95
CA GLY A 10 7.66 11.64 2.74
C GLY A 10 7.13 11.31 4.14
N SER A 11 5.93 11.77 4.51
CA SER A 11 5.29 11.35 5.76
C SER A 11 4.74 9.92 5.68
N THR A 12 4.43 9.35 6.84
CA THR A 12 3.83 8.02 6.96
C THR A 12 2.68 8.01 7.95
N TYR A 13 1.74 7.08 7.79
CA TYR A 13 0.60 6.88 8.70
C TYR A 13 0.33 5.41 8.98
N ASP A 14 0.16 5.03 10.24
CA ASP A 14 -0.04 3.66 10.73
C ASP A 14 -1.17 3.53 11.77
N GLY A 15 -2.06 4.54 11.84
CA GLY A 15 -3.16 4.62 12.79
C GLY A 15 -4.48 4.01 12.32
N ASP A 16 -5.59 4.62 12.74
CA ASP A 16 -6.94 4.22 12.34
C ASP A 16 -7.16 4.53 10.83
N PRO A 17 -7.53 3.54 9.98
CA PRO A 17 -7.73 3.77 8.55
C PRO A 17 -8.77 4.85 8.24
N TRP A 18 -9.74 5.08 9.12
CA TRP A 18 -10.75 6.12 8.97
C TRP A 18 -10.19 7.54 9.17
N GLN A 19 -9.07 7.67 9.88
CA GLN A 19 -8.40 8.93 10.22
C GLN A 19 -7.16 9.21 9.37
N ALA A 20 -6.81 8.31 8.43
CA ALA A 20 -5.67 8.51 7.55
C ALA A 20 -5.78 9.84 6.76
N PRO A 21 -4.68 10.54 6.44
CA PRO A 21 -4.70 11.62 5.46
C PRO A 21 -5.18 11.12 4.10
N PHE A 22 -6.11 11.85 3.49
CA PHE A 22 -6.88 11.36 2.34
C PHE A 22 -6.14 11.46 1.00
N TYR A 23 -5.31 12.48 0.79
CA TYR A 23 -4.61 12.73 -0.47
C TYR A 23 -3.15 12.32 -0.42
N ARG A 24 -2.54 12.18 -1.60
CA ARG A 24 -1.10 12.04 -1.82
C ARG A 24 -0.52 10.69 -1.38
N ALA A 25 -1.35 9.64 -1.33
CA ALA A 25 -0.89 8.30 -1.00
C ALA A 25 -0.09 7.71 -2.18
N LEU A 26 1.11 7.20 -1.92
CA LEU A 26 1.94 6.57 -2.96
C LEU A 26 1.88 5.05 -2.90
N LEU A 27 1.94 4.49 -1.70
CA LEU A 27 1.84 3.06 -1.47
C LEU A 27 1.41 2.76 -0.04
N ILE A 28 0.96 1.53 0.18
CA ILE A 28 0.59 0.99 1.48
C ILE A 28 1.35 -0.31 1.68
N LEU A 29 2.14 -0.35 2.74
CA LEU A 29 2.81 -1.55 3.21
C LEU A 29 1.93 -2.22 4.26
N GLU A 30 1.67 -3.51 4.10
CA GLU A 30 0.82 -4.29 4.99
C GLU A 30 1.55 -5.56 5.41
N ARG A 31 1.34 -6.01 6.66
CA ARG A 31 1.70 -7.39 7.01
C ARG A 31 0.81 -8.34 6.22
N ASP A 32 1.37 -9.43 5.77
CA ASP A 32 0.67 -10.48 5.03
C ASP A 32 1.04 -11.83 5.68
N PRO A 33 0.08 -12.61 6.20
CA PRO A 33 0.38 -13.88 6.86
C PRO A 33 1.03 -14.90 5.92
N ASP A 34 0.77 -14.80 4.62
CA ASP A 34 1.24 -15.78 3.63
C ASP A 34 2.65 -15.45 3.15
N HIS A 35 2.98 -14.16 3.04
CA HIS A 35 4.22 -13.68 2.41
C HIS A 35 5.11 -12.81 3.31
N GLY A 36 4.75 -12.67 4.59
CA GLY A 36 5.33 -11.72 5.53
C GLY A 36 4.79 -10.30 5.33
N ARG A 37 4.90 -9.76 4.11
CA ARG A 37 4.40 -8.43 3.76
C ARG A 37 3.86 -8.31 2.34
N ARG A 38 2.99 -7.34 2.15
CA ARG A 38 2.41 -6.91 0.87
C ARG A 38 2.60 -5.41 0.70
N ILE A 39 2.99 -4.99 -0.50
CA ILE A 39 3.00 -3.57 -0.89
C ILE A 39 1.89 -3.38 -1.92
N VAL A 40 0.92 -2.54 -1.59
CA VAL A 40 -0.14 -2.07 -2.50
C VAL A 40 0.32 -0.73 -3.04
N SER A 41 0.55 -0.63 -4.35
CA SER A 41 1.19 0.53 -4.97
C SER A 41 0.71 0.72 -6.41
N GLY A 42 0.83 1.95 -6.92
CA GLY A 42 0.57 2.25 -8.34
C GLY A 42 -0.91 2.31 -8.70
N ALA A 43 -1.78 2.53 -7.72
CA ALA A 43 -3.21 2.71 -7.91
C ALA A 43 -3.62 4.18 -7.79
N ASP A 44 -4.67 4.56 -8.53
CA ASP A 44 -5.29 5.89 -8.42
C ASP A 44 -6.05 6.05 -7.10
N TYR A 45 -6.60 4.95 -6.60
CA TYR A 45 -7.37 4.90 -5.37
C TYR A 45 -6.93 3.73 -4.49
N TYR A 46 -6.82 3.96 -3.19
CA TYR A 46 -6.60 2.91 -2.20
C TYR A 46 -7.83 2.82 -1.31
N CYS A 47 -8.60 1.74 -1.43
CA CYS A 47 -9.86 1.57 -0.72
C CYS A 47 -9.69 0.62 0.48
N TRP A 48 -10.19 1.04 1.64
CA TRP A 48 -10.23 0.22 2.83
C TRP A 48 -11.38 -0.78 2.75
N MET A 49 -11.07 -2.06 2.99
CA MET A 49 -12.02 -3.17 3.04
C MET A 49 -12.19 -3.60 4.50
N PRO A 50 -13.24 -3.15 5.22
CA PRO A 50 -13.40 -3.43 6.65
C PRO A 50 -13.49 -4.94 6.95
N GLU A 51 -14.16 -5.70 6.08
CA GLU A 51 -14.34 -7.15 6.21
C GLU A 51 -13.03 -7.93 6.10
N GLU A 52 -12.08 -7.42 5.32
CA GLU A 52 -10.77 -8.04 5.09
C GLU A 52 -9.65 -7.42 5.92
N ASN A 53 -9.96 -6.35 6.67
CA ASN A 53 -9.03 -5.55 7.46
C ASN A 53 -7.76 -5.17 6.67
N ARG A 54 -7.94 -4.72 5.41
CA ARG A 54 -6.85 -4.39 4.48
C ARG A 54 -7.24 -3.34 3.45
N TRP A 55 -6.24 -2.73 2.84
CA TRP A 55 -6.37 -1.82 1.70
C TRP A 55 -6.33 -2.57 0.37
N ARG A 56 -6.98 -2.03 -0.65
CA ARG A 56 -6.93 -2.51 -2.04
C ARG A 56 -6.73 -1.36 -3.00
N GLY A 57 -5.87 -1.56 -4.00
CA GLY A 57 -5.67 -0.59 -5.07
C GLY A 57 -6.75 -0.74 -6.15
N TYR A 58 -7.29 0.38 -6.61
CA TYR A 58 -8.27 0.45 -7.70
C TYR A 58 -7.94 1.60 -8.67
N ASP A 59 -8.37 1.42 -9.90
CA ASP A 59 -8.55 2.49 -10.88
C ASP A 59 -9.95 3.12 -10.71
N LEU A 60 -10.31 4.09 -11.56
CA LEU A 60 -11.61 4.76 -11.49
C LEU A 60 -12.81 3.78 -11.62
N PRO A 61 -12.87 2.86 -12.61
CA PRO A 61 -13.93 1.85 -12.67
C PRO A 61 -14.02 0.99 -11.40
N GLY A 62 -12.89 0.52 -10.87
CA GLY A 62 -12.84 -0.26 -9.64
C GLY A 62 -13.31 0.53 -8.42
N MET A 63 -12.95 1.82 -8.35
CA MET A 63 -13.43 2.72 -7.30
C MET A 63 -14.95 2.91 -7.39
N MET A 64 -15.51 3.06 -8.59
CA MET A 64 -16.97 3.12 -8.76
C MET A 64 -17.64 1.83 -8.26
N GLN A 65 -17.09 0.66 -8.57
CA GLN A 65 -17.59 -0.61 -8.03
C GLN A 65 -17.51 -0.66 -6.50
N TYR A 66 -16.39 -0.22 -5.92
CA TYR A 66 -16.24 -0.11 -4.46
C TYR A 66 -17.33 0.77 -3.84
N MET A 67 -17.68 1.89 -4.48
CA MET A 67 -18.73 2.79 -4.00
C MET A 67 -20.13 2.17 -4.02
N TYR A 68 -20.39 1.17 -4.87
CA TYR A 68 -21.67 0.45 -4.91
C TYR A 68 -21.82 -0.61 -3.80
N ILE A 69 -20.71 -1.04 -3.18
CA ILE A 69 -20.78 -1.97 -2.05
C ILE A 69 -21.46 -1.26 -0.87
N PRO A 70 -22.43 -1.85 -0.17
CA PRO A 70 -23.06 -1.22 1.00
C PRO A 70 -22.07 -0.91 2.15
N GLY A 71 -22.47 -0.05 3.08
CA GLY A 71 -21.70 0.25 4.29
C GLY A 71 -20.75 1.46 4.17
N PRO A 72 -20.01 1.79 5.23
CA PRO A 72 -19.16 2.97 5.26
C PRO A 72 -18.00 2.83 4.26
N LYS A 73 -17.57 3.97 3.71
CA LYS A 73 -16.55 4.02 2.66
C LYS A 73 -15.35 4.82 3.13
N ARG A 74 -14.17 4.24 2.91
CA ARG A 74 -12.90 4.91 3.16
C ARG A 74 -11.96 4.60 2.03
N TYR A 75 -11.46 5.65 1.40
CA TYR A 75 -10.49 5.56 0.33
C TYR A 75 -9.45 6.67 0.48
N LEU A 76 -8.30 6.49 -0.16
CA LEU A 76 -7.26 7.48 -0.34
C LEU A 76 -7.10 7.73 -1.83
N VAL A 77 -6.68 8.94 -2.18
CA VAL A 77 -6.37 9.32 -3.57
C VAL A 77 -4.87 9.29 -3.77
N GLY A 78 -4.45 8.54 -4.77
CA GLY A 78 -3.08 8.46 -5.23
C GLY A 78 -2.60 9.77 -5.84
N GLU A 79 -1.29 9.98 -5.86
CA GLU A 79 -0.68 11.11 -6.56
C GLU A 79 0.39 10.62 -7.53
N MET A 80 0.36 11.18 -8.74
CA MET A 80 1.40 10.96 -9.72
C MET A 80 2.63 11.80 -9.33
N VAL A 81 3.76 11.13 -9.16
CA VAL A 81 5.04 11.74 -8.80
C VAL A 81 6.12 11.34 -9.80
N ASN A 82 7.28 12.01 -9.75
CA ASN A 82 8.42 11.62 -10.56
C ASN A 82 8.99 10.27 -10.12
N ASN A 83 9.73 9.62 -11.02
CA ASN A 83 10.31 8.29 -10.78
C ASN A 83 11.29 8.27 -9.61
N ASP A 84 12.02 9.36 -9.36
CA ASP A 84 13.01 9.42 -8.27
C ASP A 84 12.33 9.33 -6.90
N LEU A 85 11.27 10.13 -6.69
CA LEU A 85 10.47 10.09 -5.47
C LEU A 85 9.74 8.76 -5.32
N TRP A 86 9.20 8.24 -6.42
CA TRP A 86 8.56 6.93 -6.45
C TRP A 86 9.52 5.83 -5.96
N ASN A 87 10.69 5.73 -6.59
CA ASN A 87 11.69 4.71 -6.29
C ASN A 87 12.24 4.84 -4.87
N ALA A 88 12.47 6.08 -4.41
CA ALA A 88 12.91 6.34 -3.04
C ALA A 88 11.87 5.88 -2.00
N THR A 89 10.60 6.19 -2.23
CA THR A 89 9.49 5.80 -1.34
C THR A 89 9.31 4.28 -1.34
N TYR A 90 9.35 3.65 -2.51
CA TYR A 90 9.24 2.20 -2.63
C TYR A 90 10.35 1.47 -1.90
N ARG A 91 11.61 1.89 -2.09
CA ARG A 91 12.76 1.34 -1.36
C ARG A 91 12.65 1.55 0.14
N ARG A 92 12.12 2.69 0.59
CA ARG A 92 11.90 2.95 2.02
C ARG A 92 10.89 1.96 2.61
N ALA A 93 9.79 1.69 1.92
CA ALA A 93 8.81 0.69 2.34
C ALA A 93 9.36 -0.74 2.27
N GLU A 94 10.16 -1.04 1.26
CA GLU A 94 10.83 -2.32 1.11
C GLU A 94 11.89 -2.58 2.20
N ASN A 95 12.43 -1.54 2.82
CA ASN A 95 13.42 -1.67 3.89
C ASN A 95 12.86 -1.25 5.25
N ASP A 96 11.53 -1.19 5.39
CA ASP A 96 10.87 -0.84 6.65
C ASP A 96 11.10 -1.93 7.71
N PRO A 97 11.82 -1.66 8.80
CA PRO A 97 12.17 -2.66 9.81
C PRO A 97 10.98 -3.11 10.67
N ASP A 98 9.87 -2.36 10.67
CA ASP A 98 8.68 -2.71 11.45
C ASP A 98 7.83 -3.80 10.76
N PHE A 99 8.21 -4.19 9.54
CA PHE A 99 7.54 -5.21 8.75
C PHE A 99 8.51 -6.34 8.42
N PRO A 100 8.04 -7.61 8.44
CA PRO A 100 8.90 -8.74 8.12
C PRO A 100 9.32 -8.68 6.64
N SER A 101 10.51 -9.19 6.35
CA SER A 101 10.98 -9.39 4.98
C SER A 101 10.02 -10.30 4.20
N ARG A 102 9.92 -10.07 2.88
CA ARG A 102 9.16 -10.96 2.00
C ARG A 102 9.78 -12.36 2.03
N THR A 103 8.98 -13.36 2.41
CA THR A 103 9.45 -14.76 2.49
C THR A 103 9.44 -15.47 1.12
N ALA A 104 8.68 -14.97 0.14
CA ALA A 104 8.52 -15.63 -1.16
C ALA A 104 9.56 -15.24 -2.25
N TYR A 105 10.44 -14.25 -2.00
CA TYR A 105 11.49 -13.86 -2.95
C TYR A 105 12.83 -14.58 -2.76
N GLY A 106 12.99 -15.35 -1.68
CA GLY A 106 14.25 -16.01 -1.32
C GLY A 106 14.71 -17.14 -2.25
N VAL A 107 13.96 -17.49 -3.30
CA VAL A 107 14.32 -18.58 -4.23
C VAL A 107 14.78 -18.09 -5.61
N TYR A 108 14.50 -16.83 -5.97
CA TYR A 108 14.81 -16.31 -7.32
C TYR A 108 15.91 -15.24 -7.36
N GLU A 109 16.14 -14.46 -6.31
CA GLU A 109 17.21 -13.46 -6.32
C GLU A 109 18.62 -14.05 -6.19
N GLU A 110 18.78 -15.22 -5.56
CA GLU A 110 20.05 -15.96 -5.58
C GLU A 110 20.41 -16.55 -6.96
N LYS A 111 19.46 -16.59 -7.91
CA LYS A 111 19.70 -17.07 -9.28
C LYS A 111 20.04 -15.97 -10.29
N GLY A 112 19.95 -14.70 -9.90
CA GLY A 112 20.29 -13.53 -10.73
C GLY A 112 21.75 -13.07 -10.62
N ALA A 113 22.52 -13.63 -9.68
CA ALA A 113 23.96 -13.45 -9.61
C ALA A 113 24.68 -14.53 -10.45
N ARG A 114 24.55 -14.44 -11.78
CA ARG A 114 25.42 -15.14 -12.73
C ARG A 114 25.69 -14.26 -13.94
#